data_AF-A0A1G3BY52-F1
#
_entry.id   AF-A0A1G3BY52-F1
#
_cell.length_a   1.000
_cell.length_b   1.000
_cell.length_c   1.000
_cell.angle_alpha   90.00
_cell.angle_beta   90.00
_cell.angle_gamma   90.00
#
_symmetry.space_group_name_H-M   'P 1'
#
loop_
_entity.id
_entity.type
_entity.pdbx_description
1 polymer ?
#
loop_
_entity_poly.entity_id
_entity_poly.type
_entity_poly.pdbx_seq_one_letter_code
_entity_poly.pdbx_strand_id
1 'polypeptide(L)'
;MSGKKIIKLFLFALAASLLFYGYGYYEKSKTVAGLEGKIKMGRYQDALAMIQQLENSLTFKILKIVEKEDRVIAYNKGVLYALMENRKKASAEYRKAMETKDPVLKARTIYNNANIIATDMDFSTAALQYAEVLKIDANDFQAKKNLERMRLGEQQFNTMFSPEQQEREDRIEALKLIPWGTKYRYSGEQKIRW
;
A
#
# COMPACT_ATOMS: atom_id res chain seq x y z
N MET A 1 -3.50 47.85 -23.64
CA MET A 1 -3.04 47.68 -22.23
C MET A 1 -1.53 47.92 -22.21
N SER A 2 -0.98 48.77 -21.33
CA SER A 2 0.47 49.02 -21.25
C SER A 2 1.24 47.73 -20.89
N GLY A 3 2.41 47.50 -21.48
CA GLY A 3 3.24 46.30 -21.22
C GLY A 3 3.52 46.07 -19.73
N LYS A 4 3.65 47.15 -18.93
CA LYS A 4 3.80 47.05 -17.47
C LYS A 4 2.57 46.47 -16.77
N LYS A 5 1.35 46.73 -17.28
CA LYS A 5 0.11 46.16 -16.74
C LYS A 5 0.00 44.67 -17.06
N ILE A 6 0.42 44.25 -18.26
CA ILE A 6 0.43 42.83 -18.67
C ILE A 6 1.40 42.03 -17.80
N ILE A 7 2.62 42.52 -17.58
CA ILE A 7 3.62 41.85 -16.74
C ILE A 7 3.11 41.70 -15.30
N LYS A 8 2.51 42.75 -14.72
CA LYS A 8 1.93 42.67 -13.37
C LYS A 8 0.80 41.63 -13.28
N LEU A 9 -0.06 41.57 -14.30
CA LEU A 9 -1.16 40.60 -14.33
C LEU A 9 -0.65 39.16 -14.44
N PHE A 10 0.37 38.93 -15.26
CA PHE A 10 1.04 37.63 -15.37
C PHE A 10 1.69 37.20 -14.05
N LEU A 11 2.46 38.10 -13.41
CA LEU A 11 3.09 37.82 -12.11
C LEU A 11 2.05 37.51 -11.02
N PHE A 12 0.93 38.23 -11.02
CA PHE A 12 -0.17 37.97 -10.10
C PHE A 12 -0.81 36.58 -10.34
N ALA A 13 -1.07 36.23 -11.59
CA ALA A 13 -1.62 34.91 -11.94
C ALA A 13 -0.65 33.76 -11.58
N LEU A 14 0.65 33.95 -11.80
CA LEU A 14 1.69 33.00 -11.43
C LEU A 14 1.75 32.81 -9.90
N ALA A 15 1.75 33.91 -9.14
CA ALA A 15 1.75 33.86 -7.68
C ALA A 15 0.51 33.15 -7.13
N ALA A 16 -0.68 33.45 -7.67
CA ALA A 16 -1.92 32.76 -7.31
C ALA A 16 -1.81 31.26 -7.59
N SER A 17 -1.30 30.87 -8.76
CA SER A 17 -1.12 29.47 -9.16
C SER A 17 -0.17 28.72 -8.21
N LEU A 18 0.94 29.35 -7.81
CA LEU A 18 1.89 28.78 -6.86
C LEU A 18 1.29 28.63 -5.46
N LEU A 19 0.51 29.61 -4.98
CA LEU A 19 -0.19 29.51 -3.71
C LEU A 19 -1.24 28.38 -3.71
N PHE A 20 -2.00 28.25 -4.79
CA PHE A 20 -2.96 27.15 -4.96
C PHE A 20 -2.27 25.79 -4.98
N TYR A 21 -1.15 25.66 -5.70
CA TYR A 21 -0.34 24.44 -5.72
C TYR A 21 0.20 24.09 -4.33
N GLY A 22 0.83 25.07 -3.65
CA GLY A 22 1.36 24.90 -2.30
C GLY A 22 0.27 24.51 -1.29
N TYR A 23 -0.90 25.12 -1.38
CA TYR A 23 -2.03 24.77 -0.52
C TYR A 23 -2.54 23.35 -0.76
N GLY A 24 -2.64 22.92 -2.03
CA GLY A 24 -3.00 21.53 -2.36
C GLY A 24 -2.00 20.51 -1.78
N TYR A 25 -0.69 20.80 -1.89
CA TYR A 25 0.35 19.94 -1.32
C TYR A 25 0.31 19.92 0.21
N TYR A 26 0.04 21.07 0.84
CA TYR A 26 -0.15 21.17 2.29
C TYR A 26 -1.33 20.33 2.77
N GLU A 27 -2.50 20.45 2.14
CA GLU A 27 -3.70 19.66 2.48
C GLU A 27 -3.44 18.16 2.33
N LYS A 28 -2.74 17.75 1.27
CA LYS A 28 -2.28 16.37 1.10
C LYS A 28 -1.41 15.90 2.27
N SER A 29 -0.36 16.65 2.57
CA SER A 29 0.62 16.31 3.61
C SER A 29 -0.03 16.24 4.99
N LYS A 30 -0.89 17.21 5.31
CA LYS A 30 -1.71 17.24 6.53
C LYS A 30 -2.64 16.03 6.63
N THR A 31 -3.30 15.67 5.53
CA THR A 31 -4.18 14.50 5.48
C THR A 31 -3.38 13.23 5.78
N VAL A 32 -2.28 13.01 5.08
CA VAL A 32 -1.41 11.83 5.25
C VAL A 32 -0.89 11.72 6.69
N ALA A 33 -0.42 12.83 7.28
CA ALA A 33 0.01 12.87 8.68
C ALA A 33 -1.13 12.50 9.65
N GLY A 34 -2.35 12.93 9.36
CA GLY A 34 -3.53 12.62 10.18
C GLY A 34 -3.98 11.16 10.12
N LEU A 35 -3.60 10.40 9.08
CA LEU A 35 -4.00 9.00 8.93
C LEU A 35 -3.38 8.12 10.02
N GLU A 36 -2.14 8.38 10.44
CA GLU A 36 -1.43 7.56 11.42
C GLU A 36 -2.20 7.45 12.74
N GLY A 37 -2.68 8.59 13.26
CA GLY A 37 -3.45 8.62 14.50
C GLY A 37 -4.74 7.82 14.38
N LYS A 38 -5.44 7.91 13.24
CA LYS A 38 -6.67 7.15 12.99
C LYS A 38 -6.40 5.65 12.86
N ILE A 39 -5.33 5.26 12.16
CA ILE A 39 -4.91 3.87 12.00
C ILE A 39 -4.54 3.25 13.34
N LYS A 40 -3.76 3.95 14.18
CA LYS A 40 -3.41 3.49 15.54
C LYS A 40 -4.64 3.26 16.42
N MET A 41 -5.70 4.07 16.24
CA MET A 41 -6.98 3.92 16.96
C MET A 41 -7.93 2.89 16.33
N GLY A 42 -7.55 2.20 15.24
CA GLY A 42 -8.42 1.28 14.52
C GLY A 42 -9.54 1.95 13.70
N ARG A 43 -9.49 3.29 13.56
CA ARG A 43 -10.53 4.10 12.88
C ARG A 43 -10.31 4.15 11.37
N TYR A 44 -10.28 2.98 10.72
CA TYR A 44 -9.89 2.85 9.31
C TYR A 44 -10.88 3.50 8.34
N GLN A 45 -12.19 3.42 8.64
CA GLN A 45 -13.22 4.07 7.82
C GLN A 45 -13.09 5.59 7.85
N ASP A 46 -12.81 6.17 9.02
CA ASP A 46 -12.58 7.61 9.16
C ASP A 46 -11.32 8.05 8.40
N ALA A 47 -10.25 7.26 8.48
CA ALA A 47 -9.03 7.51 7.72
C ALA A 47 -9.30 7.47 6.20
N LEU A 48 -10.10 6.51 5.74
CA LEU A 48 -10.49 6.43 4.33
C LEU A 48 -11.37 7.62 3.93
N ALA A 49 -12.29 8.06 4.79
CA ALA A 49 -13.12 9.23 4.57
C ALA A 49 -12.30 10.51 4.45
N MET A 50 -11.22 10.66 5.24
CA MET A 50 -10.29 11.78 5.12
C MET A 50 -9.61 11.80 3.73
N ILE A 51 -9.16 10.66 3.23
CA ILE A 51 -8.61 10.57 1.87
C ILE A 51 -9.67 10.92 0.83
N GLN A 52 -10.91 10.43 0.99
CA GLN A 52 -12.00 10.73 0.07
C GLN A 52 -12.34 12.24 0.05
N GLN A 53 -12.32 12.89 1.21
CA GLN A 53 -12.53 14.32 1.34
C GLN A 53 -11.41 15.12 0.64
N LEU A 54 -10.15 14.71 0.83
CA LEU A 54 -9.01 15.29 0.11
C LEU A 54 -9.21 15.16 -1.41
N GLU A 55 -9.53 13.96 -1.90
CA GLU A 55 -9.73 13.69 -3.32
C GLU A 55 -10.90 14.49 -3.93
N ASN A 56 -11.90 14.83 -3.11
CA ASN A 56 -13.02 15.65 -3.53
C ASN A 56 -12.71 17.15 -3.56
N SER A 57 -11.64 17.59 -2.87
CA SER A 57 -11.24 19.00 -2.81
C SER A 57 -10.76 19.51 -4.17
N LEU A 58 -11.13 20.76 -4.49
CA LEU A 58 -10.77 21.39 -5.77
C LEU A 58 -9.25 21.53 -5.92
N THR A 59 -8.56 21.91 -4.85
CA THR A 59 -7.10 22.10 -4.83
C THR A 59 -6.36 20.80 -5.11
N PHE A 60 -6.79 19.68 -4.52
CA PHE A 60 -6.18 18.39 -4.78
C PHE A 60 -6.51 17.84 -6.17
N LYS A 61 -7.72 18.08 -6.69
CA LYS A 61 -8.07 17.71 -8.07
C LYS A 61 -7.14 18.39 -9.08
N ILE A 62 -6.87 19.68 -8.89
CA ILE A 62 -5.92 20.43 -9.72
C ILE A 62 -4.50 19.88 -9.53
N LEU A 63 -4.08 19.64 -8.28
CA LEU A 63 -2.77 19.04 -7.98
C LEU A 63 -2.56 17.72 -8.74
N LYS A 64 -3.57 16.84 -8.74
CA LYS A 64 -3.52 15.54 -9.42
C LYS A 64 -3.38 15.67 -10.94
N ILE A 65 -3.92 16.72 -11.55
CA ILE A 65 -3.73 16.99 -12.99
C ILE A 65 -2.26 17.33 -13.27
N VAL A 66 -1.61 18.08 -12.39
CA VAL A 66 -0.21 18.49 -12.53
C VAL A 66 0.76 17.35 -12.21
N GLU A 67 0.55 16.63 -11.10
CA GLU A 67 1.49 15.62 -10.58
C GLU A 67 1.28 14.20 -11.13
N LYS A 68 0.22 13.97 -11.93
CA LYS A 68 -0.31 12.62 -12.25
C LYS A 68 -0.73 11.86 -10.99
N GLU A 69 -1.14 10.59 -11.13
CA GLU A 69 -1.71 9.81 -10.02
C GLU A 69 -0.76 9.71 -8.82
N ASP A 70 -1.27 10.06 -7.63
CA ASP A 70 -0.47 10.13 -6.40
C ASP A 70 -0.27 8.73 -5.79
N ARG A 71 0.99 8.26 -5.84
CA ARG A 71 1.38 6.93 -5.38
C ARG A 71 1.35 6.77 -3.86
N VAL A 72 1.53 7.85 -3.11
CA VAL A 72 1.45 7.85 -1.64
C VAL A 72 0.00 7.66 -1.21
N ILE A 73 -0.94 8.36 -1.86
CA ILE A 73 -2.37 8.17 -1.61
C ILE A 73 -2.82 6.74 -1.97
N ALA A 74 -2.38 6.21 -3.11
CA ALA A 74 -2.67 4.82 -3.49
C ALA A 74 -2.11 3.82 -2.46
N TYR A 75 -0.87 3.99 -2.00
CA TYR A 75 -0.28 3.15 -0.96
C TYR A 75 -1.11 3.19 0.33
N ASN A 76 -1.47 4.39 0.80
CA ASN A 76 -2.26 4.56 2.03
C ASN A 76 -3.65 3.95 1.92
N LYS A 77 -4.32 4.08 0.76
CA LYS A 77 -5.59 3.36 0.51
C LYS A 77 -5.39 1.85 0.55
N GLY A 78 -4.30 1.35 -0.04
CA GLY A 78 -3.91 -0.05 0.02
C GLY A 78 -3.78 -0.55 1.46
N VAL A 79 -3.10 0.21 2.31
CA VAL A 79 -2.95 -0.08 3.75
C VAL A 79 -4.31 -0.13 4.44
N LEU A 80 -5.15 0.89 4.25
CA LEU A 80 -6.47 0.95 4.87
C LEU A 80 -7.36 -0.23 4.43
N TYR A 81 -7.40 -0.54 3.13
CA TYR A 81 -8.16 -1.69 2.64
C TYR A 81 -7.62 -3.01 3.18
N ALA A 82 -6.30 -3.16 3.33
CA ALA A 82 -5.71 -4.36 3.92
C ALA A 82 -6.07 -4.49 5.41
N LEU A 83 -6.06 -3.39 6.17
CA LEU A 83 -6.48 -3.34 7.58
C LEU A 83 -7.97 -3.66 7.77
N MET A 84 -8.81 -3.32 6.79
CA MET A 84 -10.23 -3.68 6.74
C MET A 84 -10.48 -5.06 6.09
N GLU A 85 -9.43 -5.86 5.89
CA GLU A 85 -9.47 -7.19 5.26
C GLU A 85 -10.03 -7.22 3.83
N ASN A 86 -10.14 -6.06 3.17
CA ASN A 86 -10.54 -5.95 1.78
C ASN A 86 -9.35 -6.17 0.83
N ARG A 87 -8.89 -7.43 0.78
CA ARG A 87 -7.69 -7.86 0.03
C ARG A 87 -7.73 -7.43 -1.44
N LYS A 88 -8.89 -7.59 -2.11
CA LYS A 88 -9.06 -7.24 -3.52
C LYS A 88 -8.82 -5.74 -3.79
N LYS A 89 -9.42 -4.85 -2.98
CA LYS A 89 -9.20 -3.40 -3.13
C LYS A 89 -7.78 -3.03 -2.72
N ALA A 90 -7.25 -3.64 -1.66
CA ALA A 90 -5.88 -3.39 -1.21
C ALA A 90 -4.85 -3.68 -2.29
N SER A 91 -4.90 -4.87 -2.91
CA SER A 91 -3.99 -5.22 -4.01
C SER A 91 -4.17 -4.33 -5.24
N ALA A 92 -5.38 -3.88 -5.54
CA ALA A 92 -5.60 -2.94 -6.64
C ALA A 92 -4.91 -1.60 -6.40
N GLU A 93 -5.00 -1.06 -5.19
CA GLU A 93 -4.34 0.19 -4.82
C GLU A 93 -2.82 0.04 -4.68
N TYR A 94 -2.33 -1.09 -4.15
CA TYR A 94 -0.90 -1.37 -4.14
C TYR A 94 -0.31 -1.49 -5.55
N ARG A 95 -0.99 -2.13 -6.51
CA ARG A 95 -0.52 -2.15 -7.91
C ARG A 95 -0.30 -0.75 -8.46
N LYS A 96 -1.21 0.18 -8.19
CA LYS A 96 -1.02 1.59 -8.56
C LYS A 96 0.20 2.17 -7.85
N ALA A 97 0.36 1.94 -6.55
CA ALA A 97 1.49 2.50 -5.79
C ALA A 97 2.87 1.95 -6.20
N MET A 98 2.95 0.72 -6.71
CA MET A 98 4.22 0.08 -7.14
C MET A 98 4.90 0.79 -8.32
N GLU A 99 4.16 1.57 -9.09
CA GLU A 99 4.69 2.36 -10.21
C GLU A 99 5.46 3.62 -9.75
N THR A 100 5.63 3.81 -8.43
CA THR A 100 6.44 4.89 -7.88
C THR A 100 7.93 4.78 -8.24
N LYS A 101 8.59 5.94 -8.35
CA LYS A 101 10.05 6.05 -8.49
C LYS A 101 10.78 6.07 -7.15
N ASP A 102 10.05 6.30 -6.05
CA ASP A 102 10.62 6.25 -4.69
C ASP A 102 10.89 4.78 -4.32
N PRO A 103 12.17 4.37 -4.17
CA PRO A 103 12.52 2.99 -3.86
C PRO A 103 11.96 2.52 -2.52
N VAL A 104 11.87 3.41 -1.52
CA VAL A 104 11.37 3.07 -0.18
C VAL A 104 9.87 2.77 -0.25
N LEU A 105 9.10 3.67 -0.87
CA LEU A 105 7.67 3.47 -1.06
C LEU A 105 7.40 2.23 -1.92
N LYS A 106 8.20 1.99 -2.97
CA LYS A 106 8.08 0.82 -3.83
C LYS A 106 8.29 -0.47 -3.05
N ALA A 107 9.38 -0.58 -2.29
CA ALA A 107 9.68 -1.73 -1.45
C ALA A 107 8.57 -2.01 -0.43
N ARG A 108 8.08 -0.98 0.27
CA ARG A 108 6.96 -1.11 1.23
C ARG A 108 5.68 -1.62 0.55
N THR A 109 5.37 -1.08 -0.62
CA THR A 109 4.19 -1.46 -1.39
C THR A 109 4.26 -2.91 -1.85
N ILE A 110 5.39 -3.34 -2.42
CA ILE A 110 5.61 -4.73 -2.86
C ILE A 110 5.51 -5.67 -1.66
N TYR A 111 6.16 -5.34 -0.54
CA TYR A 111 6.10 -6.14 0.68
C TYR A 111 4.66 -6.32 1.20
N ASN A 112 3.89 -5.23 1.29
CA ASN A 112 2.52 -5.28 1.79
C ASN A 112 1.59 -6.06 0.85
N ASN A 113 1.80 -5.98 -0.47
CA ASN A 113 1.03 -6.78 -1.42
C ASN A 113 1.44 -8.27 -1.36
N ALA A 114 2.72 -8.58 -1.16
CA ALA A 114 3.21 -9.94 -0.95
C ALA A 114 2.56 -10.59 0.29
N ASN A 115 2.36 -9.82 1.37
CA ASN A 115 1.62 -10.29 2.55
C ASN A 115 0.16 -10.69 2.22
N ILE A 116 -0.49 -9.95 1.32
CA ILE A 116 -1.85 -10.27 0.87
C ILE A 116 -1.84 -11.57 0.06
N ILE A 117 -0.95 -11.68 -0.93
CA ILE A 117 -0.82 -12.86 -1.79
C ILE A 117 -0.50 -14.11 -0.95
N ALA A 118 0.39 -13.99 0.04
CA ALA A 118 0.71 -15.06 0.97
C ALA A 118 -0.50 -15.53 1.79
N THR A 119 -1.43 -14.62 2.11
CA THR A 119 -2.68 -14.97 2.81
C THR A 119 -3.60 -15.82 1.93
N ASP A 120 -3.54 -15.64 0.61
CA ASP A 120 -4.28 -16.44 -0.36
C ASP A 120 -3.51 -17.72 -0.76
N MET A 121 -2.42 -18.06 -0.04
CA MET A 121 -1.58 -19.27 -0.23
C MET A 121 -0.88 -19.38 -1.59
N ASP A 122 -0.80 -18.29 -2.35
CA ASP A 122 0.02 -18.22 -3.55
C ASP A 122 1.49 -17.95 -3.16
N PHE A 123 2.10 -18.99 -2.58
CA PHE A 123 3.45 -18.92 -2.01
C PHE A 123 4.50 -18.55 -3.04
N SER A 124 4.42 -19.11 -4.26
CA SER A 124 5.37 -18.85 -5.33
C SER A 124 5.34 -17.38 -5.75
N THR A 125 4.15 -16.79 -5.95
CA THR A 125 4.04 -15.37 -6.32
C THR A 125 4.44 -14.46 -5.16
N ALA A 126 4.07 -14.79 -3.93
CA ALA A 126 4.49 -14.03 -2.75
C ALA A 126 6.03 -14.05 -2.58
N ALA A 127 6.67 -15.20 -2.78
CA ALA A 127 8.12 -15.35 -2.76
C ALA A 127 8.81 -14.44 -3.79
N LEU A 128 8.32 -14.41 -5.03
CA LEU A 128 8.82 -13.51 -6.07
C LEU A 128 8.74 -12.05 -5.63
N GLN A 129 7.64 -11.63 -5.00
CA GLN A 129 7.52 -10.25 -4.52
C GLN A 129 8.46 -9.93 -3.35
N TYR A 130 8.65 -10.83 -2.39
CA TYR A 130 9.66 -10.62 -1.35
C TYR A 130 11.08 -10.55 -1.92
N ALA A 131 11.39 -11.36 -2.95
CA ALA A 131 12.66 -11.27 -3.65
C ALA A 131 12.84 -9.90 -4.34
N GLU A 132 11.79 -9.34 -4.94
CA GLU A 132 11.83 -7.96 -5.49
C GLU A 132 12.09 -6.90 -4.41
N VAL A 133 11.54 -7.06 -3.20
CA VAL A 133 11.87 -6.18 -2.07
C VAL A 133 13.36 -6.26 -1.75
N LEU A 134 13.94 -7.46 -1.73
CA LEU A 134 15.36 -7.68 -1.45
C LEU A 134 16.30 -7.17 -2.56
N LYS A 135 15.82 -6.99 -3.78
CA LYS A 135 16.57 -6.29 -4.84
C LYS A 135 16.69 -4.79 -4.57
N ILE A 136 15.71 -4.21 -3.86
CA ILE A 136 15.70 -2.79 -3.49
C ILE A 136 16.47 -2.56 -2.17
N ASP A 137 16.22 -3.42 -1.18
CA ASP A 137 16.90 -3.42 0.11
C ASP A 137 17.33 -4.85 0.48
N ALA A 138 18.60 -5.16 0.18
CA ALA A 138 19.18 -6.47 0.46
C ALA A 138 19.29 -6.80 1.95
N ASN A 139 19.11 -5.82 2.84
CA ASN A 139 19.20 -5.98 4.29
C ASN A 139 17.84 -6.07 4.98
N ASP A 140 16.73 -6.06 4.22
CA ASP A 140 15.39 -6.18 4.77
C ASP A 140 15.16 -7.55 5.43
N PHE A 141 15.34 -7.59 6.75
CA PHE A 141 15.20 -8.80 7.55
C PHE A 141 13.81 -9.42 7.45
N GLN A 142 12.75 -8.59 7.42
CA GLN A 142 11.38 -9.07 7.37
C GLN A 142 11.08 -9.71 6.00
N ALA A 143 11.59 -9.14 4.91
CA ALA A 143 11.47 -9.74 3.59
C ALA A 143 12.24 -11.06 3.48
N LYS A 144 13.46 -11.17 4.02
CA LYS A 144 14.20 -12.45 4.09
C LYS A 144 13.43 -13.52 4.85
N LYS A 145 12.94 -13.18 6.05
CA LYS A 145 12.16 -14.07 6.91
C LYS A 145 10.91 -14.57 6.18
N ASN A 146 10.15 -13.66 5.56
CA ASN A 146 8.93 -14.05 4.87
C ASN A 146 9.20 -14.82 3.57
N LEU A 147 10.28 -14.52 2.85
CA LEU A 147 10.70 -15.30 1.68
C LEU A 147 10.94 -16.77 2.05
N GLU A 148 11.70 -17.04 3.12
CA GLU A 148 11.94 -18.40 3.58
C GLU A 148 10.64 -19.08 4.04
N ARG A 149 9.73 -18.33 4.69
CA ARG A 149 8.41 -18.85 5.04
C ARG A 149 7.59 -19.25 3.80
N MET A 150 7.67 -18.49 2.70
CA MET A 150 6.99 -18.87 1.46
C MET A 150 7.59 -20.14 0.86
N ARG A 151 8.91 -20.29 0.87
CA ARG A 151 9.61 -21.51 0.42
C ARG A 151 9.17 -22.74 1.23
N LEU A 152 9.11 -22.61 2.55
CA LEU A 152 8.62 -23.69 3.43
C LEU A 152 7.14 -23.98 3.22
N GLY A 153 6.31 -22.94 3.06
CA GLY A 153 4.89 -23.08 2.77
C GLY A 153 4.63 -23.82 1.45
N GLU A 154 5.38 -23.48 0.41
CA GLU A 154 5.32 -24.15 -0.89
C GLU A 154 5.75 -25.62 -0.80
N GLN A 155 6.85 -25.91 -0.11
CA GLN A 155 7.30 -27.29 0.12
C GLN A 155 6.24 -28.11 0.86
N GLN A 156 5.67 -27.56 1.94
CA GLN A 156 4.61 -28.22 2.70
C GLN A 156 3.38 -28.45 1.82
N PHE A 157 2.91 -27.42 1.11
CA PHE A 157 1.75 -27.49 0.22
C PHE A 157 1.93 -28.59 -0.84
N ASN A 158 3.10 -28.67 -1.48
CA ASN A 158 3.39 -29.67 -2.50
C ASN A 158 3.41 -31.11 -1.96
N THR A 159 3.83 -31.32 -0.71
CA THR A 159 3.82 -32.65 -0.07
C THR A 159 2.44 -33.14 0.37
N MET A 160 1.43 -32.27 0.40
CA MET A 160 0.07 -32.62 0.87
C MET A 160 -0.82 -33.26 -0.21
N PHE A 161 -0.38 -33.29 -1.47
CA PHE A 161 -1.14 -33.86 -2.59
C PHE A 161 -0.91 -35.38 -2.78
N SER A 162 -0.73 -36.11 -1.67
CA SER A 162 -0.81 -37.58 -1.61
C SER A 162 -2.19 -38.07 -2.11
N PRO A 163 -2.34 -39.31 -2.64
CA PRO A 163 -3.53 -39.73 -3.39
C PRO A 163 -4.88 -39.70 -2.63
N GLU A 164 -4.91 -39.66 -1.29
CA GLU A 164 -6.16 -39.69 -0.53
C GLU A 164 -6.89 -38.33 -0.50
N GLN A 165 -7.99 -38.22 -1.25
CA GLN A 165 -8.78 -36.99 -1.43
C GLN A 165 -9.33 -36.37 -0.13
N GLN A 166 -9.74 -37.18 0.85
CA GLN A 166 -10.32 -36.67 2.10
C GLN A 166 -9.26 -35.99 2.99
N GLU A 167 -8.09 -36.64 3.12
CA GLU A 167 -6.99 -36.10 3.92
C GLU A 167 -6.42 -34.80 3.31
N ARG A 168 -6.51 -34.67 1.97
CA ARG A 168 -6.12 -33.47 1.23
C ARG A 168 -6.97 -32.25 1.61
N GLU A 169 -8.29 -32.38 1.69
CA GLU A 169 -9.18 -31.26 2.02
C GLU A 169 -8.96 -30.77 3.46
N ASP A 170 -8.87 -31.71 4.40
CA ASP A 170 -8.60 -31.43 5.82
C ASP A 170 -7.23 -30.75 6.02
N ARG A 171 -6.20 -31.19 5.28
CA ARG A 171 -4.86 -30.58 5.29
C ARG A 171 -4.84 -29.16 4.70
N ILE A 172 -5.60 -28.91 3.62
CA ILE A 172 -5.76 -27.56 3.05
C ILE A 172 -6.50 -26.65 4.02
N GLU A 173 -7.54 -27.15 4.69
CA GLU A 173 -8.27 -26.39 5.71
C GLU A 173 -7.36 -26.07 6.91
N ALA A 174 -6.56 -27.03 7.37
CA ALA A 174 -5.55 -26.80 8.39
C ALA A 174 -4.52 -25.73 7.98
N LEU A 175 -4.08 -25.70 6.73
CA LEU A 175 -3.19 -24.64 6.22
C LEU A 175 -3.83 -23.24 6.23
N LYS A 176 -5.15 -23.13 5.97
CA LYS A 176 -5.89 -21.86 6.09
C LYS A 176 -5.99 -21.36 7.53
N LEU A 177 -5.86 -22.27 8.50
CA LEU A 177 -5.77 -21.94 9.92
C LEU A 177 -4.36 -21.48 10.32
N ILE A 178 -3.32 -21.96 9.63
CA ILE A 178 -1.96 -21.44 9.82
C ILE A 178 -1.90 -19.98 9.31
N PRO A 179 -1.42 -19.05 10.14
CA PRO A 179 -1.34 -17.65 9.75
C PRO A 179 -0.17 -17.39 8.78
N TRP A 180 -0.45 -17.50 7.49
CA TRP A 180 0.43 -17.00 6.45
C TRP A 180 0.27 -15.48 6.32
N GLY A 181 1.35 -14.75 6.10
CA GLY A 181 1.31 -13.28 5.98
C GLY A 181 0.84 -12.59 7.28
N THR A 182 -0.31 -11.90 7.22
CA THR A 182 -0.79 -10.95 8.24
C THR A 182 -1.51 -11.58 9.45
N LYS A 183 -1.73 -12.89 9.49
CA LYS A 183 -2.75 -13.48 10.38
C LYS A 183 -2.26 -13.96 11.76
N TYR A 184 -1.14 -13.48 12.31
CA TYR A 184 -0.79 -13.84 13.70
C TYR A 184 -1.67 -13.08 14.71
N ARG A 185 -2.36 -13.81 15.60
CA ARG A 185 -3.25 -13.24 16.63
C ARG A 185 -2.48 -12.67 17.84
N TYR A 186 -1.20 -13.01 18.00
CA TYR A 186 -0.41 -12.74 19.22
C TYR A 186 0.99 -12.16 19.00
N SER A 187 1.42 -11.82 17.77
CA SER A 187 2.83 -11.42 17.56
C SER A 187 3.16 -9.97 17.94
N GLY A 188 2.18 -9.11 18.25
CA GLY A 188 2.41 -7.69 18.60
C GLY A 188 3.01 -6.81 17.48
N GLU A 189 3.60 -7.39 16.43
CA GLU A 189 4.21 -6.68 15.30
C GLU A 189 3.15 -6.12 14.33
N GLN A 190 3.33 -4.86 13.91
CA GLN A 190 2.50 -4.21 12.91
C GLN A 190 2.58 -4.96 11.57
N LYS A 191 1.46 -5.58 11.18
CA LYS A 191 1.31 -6.53 10.05
C LYS A 191 1.44 -5.92 8.67
N ILE A 192 1.26 -4.61 8.60
CA ILE A 192 1.28 -3.80 7.39
C ILE A 192 2.27 -2.68 7.65
N ARG A 193 3.23 -2.49 6.74
CA ARG A 193 4.11 -1.33 6.79
C ARG A 193 3.24 -0.09 6.61
N TRP A 194 3.34 0.83 7.57
CA TRP A 194 2.76 2.17 7.51
C TRP A 194 3.92 3.12 7.18
#